data_AF-A0A7C1AL21-F1
#
_entry.id   AF-A0A7C1AL21-F1
#
_cell.length_a   1.000
_cell.length_b   1.000
_cell.length_c   1.000
_cell.angle_alpha   90.00
_cell.angle_beta   90.00
_cell.angle_gamma   90.00
#
_symmetry.space_group_name_H-M   'P 1'
#
loop_
_entity.id
_entity.type
_entity.pdbx_description
1 polymer ?
#
loop_
_entity_poly.entity_id
_entity_poly.type
_entity_poly.pdbx_seq_one_letter_code
_entity_poly.pdbx_strand_id
1 'polypeptide(L)'
;MPRKILLLLIIVLCAVVGFFALMGYFAYQEYIDKYVHVEIANCSNAKPLTDDELKELPTLKKALKNAEREGEAMLKISIEEFNRVRGLSGWCVEYKGKTYRIYLVTA
;
A
#
# COMPACT_ATOMS: atom_id res chain seq x y z
N MET A 1 45.07 13.58 -19.94
CA MET A 1 43.80 13.49 -20.72
C MET A 1 43.03 12.19 -20.54
N PRO A 2 43.61 10.98 -20.70
CA PRO A 2 42.81 9.73 -20.77
C PRO A 2 42.14 9.33 -19.46
N ARG A 3 42.77 9.58 -18.30
CA ARG A 3 42.18 9.28 -16.98
C ARG A 3 40.89 10.06 -16.69
N LYS A 4 40.80 11.32 -17.16
CA LYS A 4 39.60 12.15 -16.97
C LYS A 4 38.44 11.66 -17.82
N ILE A 5 38.74 11.22 -19.05
CA ILE A 5 37.75 10.63 -19.98
C ILE A 5 37.24 9.30 -19.43
N LEU A 6 38.14 8.44 -18.93
CA LEU A 6 37.76 7.17 -18.30
C LEU A 6 36.87 7.37 -17.08
N LEU A 7 37.20 8.35 -16.22
CA LEU A 7 36.39 8.66 -15.03
C LEU A 7 34.98 9.15 -15.42
N LEU A 8 34.88 10.01 -16.44
CA LEU A 8 33.60 10.47 -16.99
C LEU A 8 32.77 9.31 -17.52
N LEU A 9 33.38 8.38 -18.27
CA LEU A 9 32.69 7.19 -18.77
C LEU A 9 32.14 6.31 -17.65
N ILE A 10 32.90 6.10 -16.56
CA ILE A 10 32.44 5.33 -15.40
C ILE A 10 31.25 6.03 -14.72
N ILE A 11 31.30 7.35 -14.55
CA ILE A 11 30.20 8.10 -13.92
C ILE A 11 28.93 8.00 -14.78
N VAL A 12 29.04 8.17 -16.10
CA VAL A 12 27.92 8.04 -17.02
C VAL A 12 27.36 6.62 -16.98
N LEU A 13 28.21 5.60 -16.98
CA LEU A 13 27.78 4.20 -16.88
C LEU A 13 27.01 3.94 -15.58
N CYS A 14 27.55 4.39 -14.44
CA CYS A 14 26.89 4.26 -13.14
C CYS A 14 25.54 4.98 -13.11
N ALA A 15 25.47 6.19 -13.69
CA ALA A 15 24.22 6.95 -13.77
C ALA A 15 23.15 6.22 -14.61
N VAL A 16 23.55 5.66 -15.77
CA VAL A 16 22.67 4.90 -16.65
C VAL A 16 22.17 3.63 -15.96
N VAL A 17 23.07 2.86 -15.35
CA VAL A 17 22.69 1.64 -14.61
C VAL A 17 21.77 1.96 -13.44
N GLY A 18 22.08 3.02 -12.68
CA GLY A 18 21.23 3.49 -11.57
C GLY A 18 19.85 3.91 -12.04
N PHE A 19 19.75 4.59 -13.18
CA PHE A 19 18.46 4.99 -13.76
C PHE A 19 17.61 3.77 -14.16
N PHE A 20 18.20 2.78 -14.85
CA PHE A 20 17.46 1.56 -15.21
C PHE A 20 17.05 0.74 -13.99
N ALA A 21 17.89 0.64 -12.97
CA ALA A 21 17.54 -0.03 -11.73
C ALA A 21 16.35 0.66 -11.03
N LEU A 22 16.34 1.99 -11.01
CA LEU A 22 15.26 2.79 -10.44
C LEU A 22 13.95 2.61 -11.24
N MET A 23 14.01 2.67 -12.57
CA MET A 23 12.86 2.41 -13.44
C MET A 23 12.31 1.00 -13.25
N GLY A 24 13.18 -0.02 -13.17
CA GLY A 24 12.79 -1.40 -12.90
C GLY A 24 12.10 -1.57 -11.55
N TYR A 25 12.58 -0.87 -10.52
CA TYR A 25 11.96 -0.88 -9.20
C TYR A 25 10.55 -0.26 -9.20
N PHE A 26 10.37 0.88 -9.87
CA PHE A 26 9.04 1.51 -9.98
C PHE A 26 8.07 0.67 -10.81
N ALA A 27 8.53 0.10 -11.92
CA ALA A 27 7.72 -0.81 -12.72
C ALA A 27 7.28 -2.03 -11.87
N TYR A 28 8.20 -2.67 -11.16
CA TYR A 28 7.88 -3.79 -10.29
C TYR A 28 6.83 -3.46 -9.22
N GLN A 29 6.91 -2.29 -8.60
CA GLN A 29 5.91 -1.81 -7.63
C GLN A 29 4.51 -1.65 -8.25
N GLU A 30 4.43 -1.36 -9.55
CA GLU A 30 3.20 -1.15 -10.30
C GLU A 30 2.61 -2.44 -10.88
N TYR A 31 3.46 -3.41 -11.22
CA TYR A 31 3.04 -4.72 -11.72
C TYR A 31 2.49 -5.65 -10.64
N ILE A 32 2.91 -5.49 -9.38
CA ILE A 32 2.40 -6.30 -8.28
C ILE A 32 1.01 -5.82 -7.90
N ASP A 33 0.05 -6.73 -7.94
CA ASP A 33 -1.30 -6.41 -7.52
C ASP A 33 -1.33 -6.29 -5.99
N LYS A 34 -1.88 -5.16 -5.55
CA LYS A 34 -1.99 -4.84 -4.13
C LYS A 34 -3.47 -4.91 -3.75
N TYR A 35 -3.75 -5.56 -2.64
CA TYR A 35 -5.11 -5.73 -2.12
C TYR A 35 -5.19 -5.28 -0.68
N VAL A 36 -6.35 -4.75 -0.32
CA VAL A 36 -6.77 -4.58 1.06
C VAL A 36 -7.81 -5.63 1.37
N HIS A 37 -7.57 -6.39 2.42
CA HIS A 37 -8.49 -7.37 2.95
C HIS A 37 -8.98 -6.91 4.32
N VAL A 38 -10.29 -6.99 4.54
CA VAL A 38 -10.94 -6.54 5.76
C VAL A 38 -11.90 -7.63 6.21
N GLU A 39 -11.82 -8.04 7.47
CA GLU A 39 -12.72 -9.03 8.07
C GLU A 39 -13.30 -8.47 9.37
N ILE A 40 -14.51 -8.89 9.73
CA ILE A 40 -15.07 -8.62 11.06
C ILE A 40 -14.21 -9.34 12.10
N ALA A 41 -13.78 -8.62 13.13
CA ALA A 41 -12.95 -9.17 14.19
C ALA A 41 -13.45 -8.71 15.56
N ASN A 42 -13.38 -9.57 16.56
CA ASN A 42 -13.59 -9.17 17.95
C ASN A 42 -12.25 -8.77 18.57
N CYS A 43 -11.97 -7.47 18.56
CA CYS A 43 -10.76 -6.92 19.18
C CYS A 43 -11.12 -5.97 20.31
N SER A 44 -10.47 -6.15 21.47
CA SER A 44 -10.71 -5.31 22.66
C SER A 44 -10.16 -3.89 22.54
N ASN A 45 -9.16 -3.68 21.67
CA ASN A 45 -8.46 -2.41 21.46
C ASN A 45 -8.53 -2.00 19.99
N ALA A 46 -9.71 -1.58 19.54
CA ALA A 46 -9.89 -1.07 18.19
C ALA A 46 -9.62 0.44 18.13
N LYS A 47 -8.84 0.90 17.14
CA LYS A 47 -8.71 2.34 16.87
C LYS A 47 -9.96 2.82 16.13
N PRO A 48 -10.67 3.85 16.62
CA PRO A 48 -11.79 4.41 15.88
C PRO A 48 -11.29 5.03 14.57
N LEU A 49 -11.94 4.66 13.47
CA LEU A 49 -11.63 5.18 12.15
C LEU A 49 -12.72 6.20 11.76
N THR A 50 -12.30 7.46 11.63
CA THR A 50 -13.24 8.55 11.32
C THR A 50 -13.56 8.59 9.82
N ASP A 51 -14.72 9.16 9.48
CA ASP A 51 -15.09 9.37 8.07
C ASP A 51 -14.10 10.30 7.34
N ASP A 52 -13.44 11.21 8.06
CA ASP A 52 -12.42 12.11 7.50
C ASP A 52 -11.11 11.36 7.18
N GLU A 53 -10.64 10.47 8.05
CA GLU A 53 -9.51 9.57 7.74
C GLU A 53 -9.82 8.68 6.52
N LEU A 54 -11.08 8.28 6.38
CA LEU A 54 -11.55 7.44 5.27
C LEU A 54 -11.80 8.20 3.96
N LYS A 55 -11.89 9.54 3.96
CA LYS A 55 -12.01 10.32 2.70
C LYS A 55 -10.79 10.13 1.81
N GLU A 56 -9.62 10.05 2.43
CA GLU A 56 -8.33 9.84 1.77
C GLU A 56 -8.04 8.36 1.44
N LEU A 57 -8.94 7.45 1.85
CA LEU A 57 -8.83 5.99 1.73
C LEU A 57 -10.11 5.38 1.14
N PRO A 58 -10.48 5.73 -0.11
CA PRO A 58 -11.77 5.35 -0.70
C PRO A 58 -11.93 3.83 -0.90
N THR A 59 -10.85 3.11 -1.21
CA THR A 59 -10.90 1.66 -1.40
C THR A 59 -11.08 0.96 -0.06
N LEU A 60 -10.37 1.37 0.99
CA LEU A 60 -10.57 0.85 2.34
C LEU A 60 -11.99 1.11 2.83
N LYS A 61 -12.53 2.31 2.62
CA LYS A 61 -13.93 2.63 2.96
C LYS A 61 -14.92 1.69 2.26
N LYS A 62 -14.68 1.39 0.98
CA LYS A 62 -15.50 0.45 0.21
C LYS A 62 -15.36 -0.98 0.74
N ALA A 63 -14.15 -1.42 1.10
CA ALA A 63 -13.91 -2.74 1.68
C ALA A 63 -14.63 -2.91 3.02
N LEU A 64 -14.54 -1.94 3.92
CA LEU A 64 -15.27 -1.92 5.20
C LEU A 64 -16.79 -2.02 4.99
N LYS A 65 -17.32 -1.28 4.01
CA LYS A 65 -18.76 -1.32 3.67
C LYS A 65 -19.20 -2.67 3.11
N ASN A 66 -18.34 -3.34 2.33
CA ASN A 66 -18.63 -4.68 1.81
C ASN A 66 -18.57 -5.73 2.94
N ALA A 67 -17.54 -5.66 3.78
CA ALA A 67 -17.37 -6.53 4.94
C ALA A 67 -18.52 -6.39 5.95
N GLU A 68 -19.14 -5.21 6.07
CA GLU A 68 -20.33 -5.00 6.89
C GLU A 68 -21.49 -5.94 6.50
N ARG A 69 -21.60 -6.28 5.21
CA ARG A 69 -22.65 -7.14 4.65
C ARG A 69 -22.24 -8.60 4.53
N GLU A 70 -20.99 -8.85 4.14
CA GLU A 70 -20.51 -10.18 3.74
C GLU A 70 -19.66 -10.86 4.83
N GLY A 71 -19.28 -10.13 5.89
CA GLY A 71 -18.40 -10.60 6.96
C GLY A 71 -16.92 -10.32 6.67
N GLU A 72 -16.54 -10.35 5.40
CA GLU A 72 -15.22 -10.00 4.91
C GLU A 72 -15.28 -9.32 3.53
N ALA A 73 -14.20 -8.67 3.11
CA ALA A 73 -14.05 -8.15 1.77
C ALA A 73 -12.57 -8.09 1.38
N MET A 74 -12.26 -8.33 0.11
CA MET A 74 -10.94 -8.11 -0.47
C MET A 74 -11.09 -7.28 -1.73
N LEU A 75 -10.38 -6.15 -1.80
CA LEU A 75 -10.43 -5.23 -2.94
C LEU A 75 -9.02 -4.86 -3.40
N LYS A 76 -8.82 -4.80 -4.72
CA LYS A 76 -7.60 -4.23 -5.30
C LYS A 76 -7.50 -2.76 -4.92
N ILE A 77 -6.34 -2.34 -4.44
CA ILE A 77 -6.05 -1.01 -3.92
C ILE A 77 -4.91 -0.37 -4.73
N SER A 78 -4.94 0.96 -4.87
CA SER A 78 -3.83 1.68 -5.52
C SER A 78 -2.57 1.61 -4.66
N ILE A 79 -1.39 1.77 -5.26
CA ILE A 79 -0.11 1.78 -4.53
C ILE A 79 -0.07 2.93 -3.53
N GLU A 80 -0.61 4.09 -3.90
CA GLU A 80 -0.68 5.29 -3.08
C GLU A 80 -1.51 5.03 -1.82
N GLU A 81 -2.72 4.49 -1.98
CA GLU A 81 -3.60 4.17 -0.86
C GLU A 81 -3.03 3.01 -0.04
N PHE A 82 -2.46 1.98 -0.67
CA PHE A 82 -1.79 0.87 0.01
C PHE A 82 -0.68 1.37 0.95
N ASN A 83 0.14 2.32 0.49
CA ASN A 83 1.20 2.90 1.30
C ASN A 83 0.66 3.70 2.50
N ARG A 84 -0.49 4.38 2.34
CA ARG A 84 -1.17 5.08 3.45
C ARG A 84 -1.80 4.11 4.44
N VAL A 85 -2.41 3.02 3.97
CA VAL A 85 -3.04 1.97 4.79
C VAL A 85 -2.01 1.08 5.49
N ARG A 86 -0.76 1.06 5.05
CA ARG A 86 0.30 0.19 5.63
C ARG A 86 0.41 0.31 7.16
N GLY A 87 0.24 1.50 7.72
CA GLY A 87 0.26 1.72 9.17
C GLY A 87 -0.92 1.09 9.93
N LEU A 88 -2.00 0.74 9.24
CA LEU A 88 -3.20 0.10 9.78
C LEU A 88 -3.21 -1.42 9.56
N SER A 89 -2.32 -1.97 8.74
CA SER A 89 -2.25 -3.41 8.49
C SER A 89 -1.92 -4.18 9.78
N GLY A 90 -2.70 -5.21 10.09
CA GLY A 90 -2.62 -6.00 11.32
C GLY A 90 -3.34 -5.37 12.52
N TRP A 91 -3.78 -4.11 12.41
CA TRP A 91 -4.52 -3.43 13.47
C TRP A 91 -6.01 -3.70 13.34
N CYS A 92 -6.69 -3.64 14.49
CA CYS A 92 -8.14 -3.61 14.52
C CYS A 92 -8.62 -2.17 14.53
N VAL A 93 -9.62 -1.90 13.71
CA VAL A 93 -10.24 -0.59 13.58
C VAL A 93 -11.73 -0.68 13.87
N GLU A 94 -12.31 0.37 14.42
CA GLU A 94 -13.74 0.48 14.61
C GLU A 94 -14.34 1.35 13.50
N TYR A 95 -15.36 0.83 12.83
CA TYR A 95 -16.11 1.54 11.81
C TYR A 95 -17.61 1.27 12.01
N LYS A 96 -18.39 2.34 12.22
CA LYS A 96 -19.84 2.28 12.48
C LYS A 96 -20.24 1.32 13.63
N GLY A 97 -19.47 1.31 14.71
CA GLY A 97 -19.75 0.47 15.89
C GLY A 97 -19.45 -1.02 15.71
N LYS A 98 -18.82 -1.42 14.60
CA LYS A 98 -18.27 -2.76 14.38
C LYS A 98 -16.75 -2.70 14.31
N THR A 99 -16.10 -3.76 14.76
CA THR A 99 -14.65 -3.88 14.72
C THR A 99 -14.23 -4.76 13.55
N TYR A 100 -13.20 -4.30 12.84
CA TYR A 100 -12.64 -4.96 11.67
C TYR A 100 -11.14 -5.10 11.83
N ARG A 101 -10.58 -6.16 11.28
CA ARG A 101 -9.12 -6.30 11.13
C ARG A 101 -8.74 -6.06 9.68
N ILE A 102 -7.70 -5.26 9.48
CA ILE A 102 -7.20 -4.88 8.15
C ILE A 102 -5.94 -5.68 7.84
N TYR A 103 -5.86 -6.24 6.64
CA TYR A 103 -4.66 -6.86 6.11
C TYR A 103 -4.32 -6.29 4.74
N LEU A 104 -3.03 -6.17 4.47
CA LEU A 104 -2.53 -5.86 3.14
C LEU A 104 -1.94 -7.12 2.51
N VAL A 105 -2.37 -7.40 1.29
CA VAL A 105 -1.94 -8.57 0.51
C VAL A 105 -1.31 -8.08 -0.79
N THR A 106 -0.23 -8.74 -1.19
CA THR A 106 0.43 -8.52 -2.49
C THR A 106 0.45 -9.84 -3.25
N ALA A 107 0.03 -9.83 -4.51
CA ALA A 107 -0.04 -11.01 -5.37
C ALA A 107 0.62 -10.75 -6.73
#